data_AF-A0A1I0QXY2-F1
#
_entry.id   AF-A0A1I0QXY2-F1
#
_cell.length_a   1.000
_cell.length_b   1.000
_cell.length_c   1.000
_cell.angle_alpha   90.00
_cell.angle_beta   90.00
_cell.angle_gamma   90.00
#
_symmetry.space_group_name_H-M   'P 1'
#
loop_
_entity.id
_entity.type
_entity.pdbx_description
1 polymer ?
#
loop_
_entity_poly.entity_id
_entity_poly.type
_entity_poly.pdbx_seq_one_letter_code
_entity_poly.pdbx_strand_id
1 'polypeptide(L)'
;MRKTIVTGCLALLTGVAVTAQVKERYPEGIAHVVVIGIDGLSPDGIRKANTPVMHRMIDSGAVKWNVRTVLPSSSSPNWASMIMGAGVEQHGVQDNDWEKGESSLPAVTTGEEGLFPTIFGVVRQARPTAEIGAVYHWDGFGRLFEKKAVNYDHHFETEGASTDSFATYLVNRKPLFAFLHMDHVDAAGHEYGHGTAAYFQAVSRADSLIGQVLTAIRQAGMEKNTLVIVTADHGGVGTGHGGATIEEAEIAMILYGKGIKKGYKIQQQMATYDLAATIAFALKIVPPYVWTGRPAKPAFTGFTEPANLWLGKSLLPAPVIYPERQLYEQAGGLFVDQTPTVKMLPVAEKSSIRYTLDGSEPGISATLYQQPFNLAQTTVVKARSFDEKGNESTTSSAYFRVLHAAQGHGLQVQYYPGSNWKYLPVFSRLKSTQQWESLEFHLDKNKILPLLDKDHSTFGIVFKGYIEITTPGKYVFYTRSDDGSQLFINDEEVVTNDGDHGVIERGGTIELTKGRHPVRLEYFNSNGGFWLETWYKGPGITKQIVPADILFLNKD
;
A
#
# COMPACT_ATOMS: atom_id res chain seq x y z
N MET A 1 -79.83 -50.06 -16.15
CA MET A 1 -78.95 -49.10 -15.45
C MET A 1 -77.84 -48.69 -16.39
N ARG A 2 -77.85 -47.44 -16.88
CA ARG A 2 -76.85 -46.89 -17.80
C ARG A 2 -75.62 -46.45 -17.00
N LYS A 3 -74.43 -46.95 -17.34
CA LYS A 3 -73.14 -46.36 -16.94
C LYS A 3 -72.45 -45.83 -18.19
N THR A 4 -72.30 -44.51 -18.24
CA THR A 4 -71.63 -43.77 -19.30
C THR A 4 -70.11 -43.90 -19.10
N ILE A 5 -69.41 -44.39 -20.12
CA ILE A 5 -67.94 -44.33 -20.20
C ILE A 5 -67.59 -43.02 -20.91
N VAL A 6 -66.87 -42.14 -20.22
CA VAL A 6 -66.27 -40.93 -20.80
C VAL A 6 -64.78 -41.19 -20.93
N THR A 7 -64.32 -41.39 -22.17
CA THR A 7 -62.89 -41.44 -22.51
C THR A 7 -62.44 -40.02 -22.85
N GLY A 8 -61.75 -39.36 -21.92
CA GLY A 8 -61.16 -38.04 -22.13
C GLY A 8 -59.79 -38.13 -22.79
N CYS A 9 -59.64 -37.56 -23.98
CA CYS A 9 -58.35 -37.32 -24.63
C CYS A 9 -57.51 -36.34 -23.79
N LEU A 10 -56.34 -36.78 -23.34
CA LEU A 10 -55.32 -35.93 -22.74
C LEU A 10 -54.44 -35.37 -23.86
N ALA A 11 -54.66 -34.11 -24.25
CA ALA A 11 -53.77 -33.40 -25.15
C ALA A 11 -52.53 -32.94 -24.37
N LEU A 12 -51.37 -33.57 -24.63
CA LEU A 12 -50.07 -33.09 -24.16
C LEU A 12 -49.69 -31.83 -24.95
N LEU A 13 -49.85 -30.66 -24.32
CA LEU A 13 -49.22 -29.42 -24.73
C LEU A 13 -47.77 -29.41 -24.22
N THR A 14 -46.82 -29.80 -25.08
CA THR A 14 -45.39 -29.60 -24.83
C THR A 14 -45.03 -28.14 -25.04
N GLY A 15 -45.13 -27.32 -23.98
CA GLY A 15 -44.60 -25.96 -23.96
C GLY A 15 -43.07 -26.01 -23.86
N VAL A 16 -42.39 -25.76 -24.98
CA VAL A 16 -40.93 -25.50 -24.99
C VAL A 16 -40.72 -24.10 -24.39
N ALA A 17 -40.33 -24.05 -23.12
CA ALA A 17 -39.87 -22.81 -22.50
C ALA A 17 -38.50 -22.44 -23.10
N VAL A 18 -38.50 -21.57 -24.11
CA VAL A 18 -37.28 -20.92 -24.59
C VAL A 18 -36.86 -19.92 -23.52
N THR A 19 -35.97 -20.33 -22.62
CA THR A 19 -35.28 -19.39 -21.74
C THR A 19 -34.38 -18.53 -22.62
N ALA A 20 -34.79 -17.28 -22.86
CA ALA A 20 -33.96 -16.30 -23.55
C ALA A 20 -32.67 -16.12 -22.75
N GLN A 21 -31.57 -16.62 -23.30
CA GLN A 21 -30.23 -16.38 -22.76
C GLN A 21 -30.00 -14.87 -22.77
N VAL A 22 -29.88 -14.24 -21.60
CA VAL A 22 -29.56 -12.82 -21.50
C VAL A 22 -28.17 -12.61 -22.06
N LYS A 23 -28.09 -12.06 -23.28
CA LYS A 23 -26.81 -11.76 -23.93
C LYS A 23 -26.09 -10.70 -23.11
N GLU A 24 -24.86 -10.99 -22.69
CA GLU A 24 -24.06 -10.03 -21.91
C GLU A 24 -23.83 -8.75 -22.74
N ARG A 25 -24.10 -7.60 -22.11
CA ARG A 25 -23.96 -6.28 -22.73
C ARG A 25 -22.54 -5.75 -22.48
N TYR A 26 -21.93 -5.17 -23.51
CA TYR A 26 -20.60 -4.55 -23.46
C TYR A 26 -20.65 -3.05 -23.82
N PRO A 27 -19.64 -2.26 -23.43
CA PRO A 27 -19.51 -0.88 -23.89
C PRO A 27 -19.27 -0.82 -25.40
N GLU A 28 -19.77 0.24 -26.04
CA GLU A 28 -19.74 0.39 -27.49
C GLU A 28 -18.74 1.45 -27.97
N GLY A 29 -18.12 1.18 -29.11
CA GLY A 29 -17.24 2.13 -29.82
C GLY A 29 -15.85 2.34 -29.22
N ILE A 30 -15.43 1.52 -28.26
CA ILE A 30 -14.04 1.47 -27.79
C ILE A 30 -13.25 0.60 -28.77
N ALA A 31 -12.26 1.20 -29.43
CA ALA A 31 -11.37 0.53 -30.39
C ALA A 31 -9.93 0.42 -29.87
N HIS A 32 -9.59 1.19 -28.84
CA HIS A 32 -8.26 1.21 -28.24
C HIS A 32 -8.39 1.28 -26.72
N VAL A 33 -7.54 0.53 -26.01
CA VAL A 33 -7.36 0.67 -24.56
C VAL A 33 -5.89 1.02 -24.31
N VAL A 34 -5.67 2.17 -23.65
CA VAL A 34 -4.35 2.64 -23.25
C VAL A 34 -4.31 2.67 -21.72
N VAL A 35 -3.36 1.95 -21.13
CA VAL A 35 -3.14 1.95 -19.69
C VAL A 35 -1.84 2.68 -19.38
N ILE A 36 -1.88 3.54 -18.37
CA ILE A 36 -0.73 4.24 -17.82
C ILE A 36 -0.62 3.83 -16.36
N GLY A 37 0.32 2.93 -16.06
CA GLY A 37 0.71 2.51 -14.73
C GLY A 37 1.80 3.42 -14.18
N ILE A 38 1.62 3.91 -12.94
CA ILE A 38 2.56 4.79 -12.26
C ILE A 38 2.90 4.14 -10.92
N ASP A 39 4.10 3.60 -10.81
CA ASP A 39 4.58 2.89 -9.63
C ASP A 39 4.56 3.80 -8.40
N GLY A 40 4.15 3.28 -7.24
CA GLY A 40 4.11 4.02 -5.97
C GLY A 40 3.17 5.24 -5.91
N LEU A 41 2.27 5.43 -6.89
CA LEU A 41 1.33 6.56 -6.93
C LEU A 41 0.14 6.34 -5.99
N SER A 42 0.19 6.99 -4.82
CA SER A 42 -0.89 6.99 -3.84
C SER A 42 -2.05 7.92 -4.23
N PRO A 43 -3.29 7.67 -3.72
CA PRO A 43 -4.42 8.58 -3.86
C PRO A 43 -4.12 9.98 -3.31
N ASP A 44 -3.33 10.04 -2.23
CA ASP A 44 -2.89 11.29 -1.62
C ASP A 44 -1.86 12.02 -2.48
N GLY A 45 -1.00 11.31 -3.20
CA GLY A 45 -0.14 11.85 -4.24
C GLY A 45 -0.95 12.67 -5.24
N ILE A 46 -2.05 12.09 -5.77
CA ILE A 46 -2.93 12.79 -6.72
C ILE A 46 -3.57 14.03 -6.09
N ARG A 47 -4.07 13.93 -4.85
CA ARG A 47 -4.80 15.03 -4.17
C ARG A 47 -3.91 16.19 -3.73
N LYS A 48 -2.67 15.91 -3.32
CA LYS A 48 -1.77 16.89 -2.69
C LYS A 48 -0.75 17.48 -3.67
N ALA A 49 -0.38 16.75 -4.72
CA ALA A 49 0.51 17.27 -5.77
C ALA A 49 -0.25 18.14 -6.80
N ASN A 50 0.48 18.89 -7.62
CA ASN A 50 -0.10 19.66 -8.71
C ASN A 50 -0.37 18.76 -9.92
N THR A 51 -1.60 18.24 -10.04
CA THR A 51 -1.96 17.23 -11.04
C THR A 51 -3.15 17.65 -11.94
N PRO A 52 -3.04 18.76 -12.69
CA PRO A 52 -4.15 19.30 -13.47
C PRO A 52 -4.68 18.36 -14.58
N VAL A 53 -3.85 17.47 -15.13
CA VAL A 53 -4.28 16.51 -16.16
C VAL A 53 -5.14 15.42 -15.52
N MET A 54 -4.68 14.78 -14.45
CA MET A 54 -5.44 13.76 -13.72
C MET A 54 -6.74 14.32 -13.14
N HIS A 55 -6.73 15.53 -12.57
CA HIS A 55 -7.96 16.18 -12.09
C HIS A 55 -8.97 16.38 -13.23
N ARG A 56 -8.52 16.81 -14.41
CA ARG A 56 -9.40 16.92 -15.59
C ARG A 56 -9.95 15.55 -16.03
N MET A 57 -9.11 14.51 -15.99
CA MET A 57 -9.54 13.15 -16.31
C MET A 57 -10.59 12.64 -15.33
N ILE A 58 -10.45 12.96 -14.04
CA ILE A 58 -11.42 12.63 -12.99
C ILE A 58 -12.74 13.38 -13.21
N ASP A 59 -12.68 14.71 -13.41
CA ASP A 59 -13.88 15.54 -13.60
C ASP A 59 -14.66 15.17 -14.86
N SER A 60 -13.95 14.79 -15.92
CA SER A 60 -14.53 14.41 -17.22
C SER A 60 -14.60 12.90 -17.44
N GLY A 61 -14.34 12.10 -16.41
CA GLY A 61 -14.30 10.65 -16.47
C GLY A 61 -14.83 10.01 -15.18
N ALA A 62 -14.31 8.83 -14.85
CA ALA A 62 -14.70 8.09 -13.67
C ALA A 62 -13.48 7.77 -12.80
N VAL A 63 -13.67 7.68 -11.49
CA VAL A 63 -12.60 7.35 -10.55
C VAL A 63 -13.07 6.40 -9.46
N LYS A 64 -12.22 5.44 -9.12
CA LYS A 64 -12.24 4.72 -7.85
C LYS A 64 -11.03 5.16 -7.05
N TRP A 65 -11.26 5.77 -5.89
CA TRP A 65 -10.18 6.32 -5.05
C TRP A 65 -9.53 5.30 -4.11
N ASN A 66 -10.22 4.18 -3.89
CA ASN A 66 -9.84 3.17 -2.92
C ASN A 66 -9.85 1.76 -3.53
N VAL A 67 -9.05 1.58 -4.59
CA VAL A 67 -8.75 0.26 -5.13
C VAL A 67 -7.73 -0.40 -4.20
N ARG A 68 -8.00 -1.63 -3.76
CA ARG A 68 -7.10 -2.38 -2.86
C ARG A 68 -5.99 -3.07 -3.64
N THR A 69 -4.77 -3.01 -3.14
CA THR A 69 -3.67 -3.85 -3.63
C THR A 69 -3.89 -5.30 -3.20
N VAL A 70 -3.15 -6.22 -3.82
CA VAL A 70 -2.87 -7.51 -3.18
C VAL A 70 -1.79 -7.33 -2.12
N LEU A 71 -1.62 -8.34 -1.27
CA LEU A 71 -0.53 -8.39 -0.29
C LEU A 71 0.52 -9.43 -0.72
N PRO A 72 1.83 -9.13 -0.57
CA PRO A 72 2.37 -7.85 -0.10
C PRO A 72 2.10 -6.71 -1.10
N SER A 73 2.04 -5.46 -0.62
CA SER A 73 1.85 -4.28 -1.47
C SER A 73 3.17 -3.88 -2.16
N SER A 74 3.76 -4.84 -2.87
CA SER A 74 5.01 -4.72 -3.61
C SER A 74 4.75 -4.75 -5.11
N SER A 75 5.71 -4.28 -5.89
CA SER A 75 5.55 -3.99 -7.32
C SER A 75 5.25 -5.24 -8.14
N SER A 76 6.10 -6.27 -8.12
CA SER A 76 5.87 -7.50 -8.88
C SER A 76 4.54 -8.19 -8.56
N PRO A 77 4.18 -8.44 -7.28
CA PRO A 77 2.87 -9.00 -6.93
C PRO A 77 1.69 -8.19 -7.48
N ASN A 78 1.73 -6.86 -7.39
CA ASN A 78 0.62 -6.02 -7.81
C ASN A 78 0.58 -5.83 -9.32
N TRP A 79 1.70 -5.55 -10.00
CA TRP A 79 1.75 -5.51 -11.46
C TRP A 79 1.30 -6.83 -12.08
N ALA A 80 1.75 -7.97 -11.52
CA ALA A 80 1.27 -9.29 -11.93
C ALA A 80 -0.24 -9.42 -11.72
N SER A 81 -0.76 -9.15 -10.52
CA SER A 81 -2.19 -9.20 -10.24
C SER A 81 -3.02 -8.34 -11.21
N MET A 82 -2.56 -7.12 -11.50
CA MET A 82 -3.21 -6.17 -12.39
C MET A 82 -3.36 -6.69 -13.82
N ILE A 83 -2.34 -7.36 -14.35
CA ILE A 83 -2.35 -7.89 -15.72
C ILE A 83 -2.86 -9.33 -15.77
N MET A 84 -2.83 -10.07 -14.67
CA MET A 84 -3.26 -11.47 -14.57
C MET A 84 -4.68 -11.63 -14.05
N GLY A 85 -5.34 -10.56 -13.59
CA GLY A 85 -6.74 -10.63 -13.19
C GLY A 85 -7.02 -11.53 -11.98
N ALA A 86 -6.01 -11.87 -11.19
CA ALA A 86 -6.10 -12.74 -10.03
C ALA A 86 -5.10 -12.30 -8.94
N GLY A 87 -5.25 -12.82 -7.71
CA GLY A 87 -4.32 -12.54 -6.60
C GLY A 87 -3.08 -13.45 -6.57
N VAL A 88 -2.16 -13.13 -5.67
CA VAL A 88 -0.86 -13.84 -5.48
C VAL A 88 -1.06 -15.34 -5.26
N GLU A 89 -2.12 -15.72 -4.54
CA GLU A 89 -2.47 -17.10 -4.27
C GLU A 89 -2.84 -17.91 -5.53
N GLN A 90 -3.15 -17.23 -6.64
CA GLN A 90 -3.47 -17.85 -7.92
C GLN A 90 -2.27 -17.83 -8.87
N HIS A 91 -1.62 -16.68 -9.03
CA HIS A 91 -0.56 -16.50 -10.03
C HIS A 91 0.86 -16.79 -9.52
N GLY A 92 1.07 -16.84 -8.20
CA GLY A 92 2.34 -17.28 -7.61
C GLY A 92 3.51 -16.30 -7.68
N VAL A 93 3.25 -15.02 -7.99
CA VAL A 93 4.28 -13.93 -7.98
C VAL A 93 4.24 -13.27 -6.61
N GLN A 94 5.18 -13.63 -5.74
CA GLN A 94 5.10 -13.36 -4.30
C GLN A 94 5.85 -12.11 -3.87
N ASP A 95 6.89 -11.71 -4.61
CA ASP A 95 7.80 -10.62 -4.28
C ASP A 95 8.50 -10.09 -5.55
N ASN A 96 9.38 -9.10 -5.37
CA ASN A 96 10.15 -8.48 -6.44
C ASN A 96 11.33 -9.33 -6.94
N ASP A 97 11.74 -10.37 -6.19
CA ASP A 97 12.79 -11.32 -6.58
C ASP A 97 12.25 -12.50 -7.38
N TRP A 98 10.93 -12.61 -7.53
CA TRP A 98 10.30 -13.69 -8.28
C TRP A 98 10.92 -13.84 -9.66
N GLU A 99 11.33 -15.06 -9.99
CA GLU A 99 11.74 -15.43 -11.33
C GLU A 99 10.94 -16.61 -11.84
N LYS A 100 10.80 -16.68 -13.16
CA LYS A 100 10.01 -17.71 -13.81
C LYS A 100 10.62 -19.08 -13.59
N GLY A 101 9.88 -19.95 -12.89
CA GLY A 101 10.31 -21.30 -12.55
C GLY A 101 11.03 -21.43 -11.21
N GLU A 102 11.24 -20.32 -10.49
CA GLU A 102 11.95 -20.28 -9.20
C GLU A 102 11.02 -19.96 -8.01
N SER A 103 9.69 -19.98 -8.22
CA SER A 103 8.72 -19.64 -7.18
C SER A 103 8.46 -20.79 -6.20
N SER A 104 8.40 -20.44 -4.91
CA SER A 104 7.96 -21.35 -3.84
C SER A 104 6.45 -21.64 -3.88
N LEU A 105 5.68 -20.80 -4.59
CA LEU A 105 4.25 -20.94 -4.81
C LEU A 105 3.96 -21.04 -6.31
N PRO A 106 3.79 -22.25 -6.88
CA PRO A 106 3.47 -22.39 -8.29
C PRO A 106 2.08 -21.81 -8.59
N ALA A 107 1.94 -21.21 -9.77
CA ALA A 107 0.65 -20.76 -10.27
C ALA A 107 -0.35 -21.93 -10.37
N VAL A 108 -1.62 -21.70 -10.06
CA VAL A 108 -2.66 -22.76 -10.10
C VAL A 108 -2.89 -23.30 -11.51
N THR A 109 -2.53 -22.51 -12.53
CA THR A 109 -2.48 -22.90 -13.93
C THR A 109 -1.47 -22.01 -14.65
N THR A 110 -0.90 -22.53 -15.73
CA THR A 110 -0.04 -21.77 -16.63
C THR A 110 -0.57 -21.82 -18.05
N GLY A 111 -0.30 -20.77 -18.82
CA GLY A 111 -0.61 -20.61 -20.23
C GLY A 111 0.66 -20.60 -21.07
N GLU A 112 0.65 -19.77 -22.12
CA GLU A 112 1.83 -19.59 -22.96
C GLU A 112 3.02 -19.08 -22.14
N GLU A 113 4.21 -19.53 -22.53
CA GLU A 113 5.45 -19.17 -21.87
C GLU A 113 5.41 -19.44 -20.35
N GLY A 114 4.66 -20.43 -19.88
CA GLY A 114 4.67 -20.85 -18.48
C GLY A 114 4.19 -19.78 -17.48
N LEU A 115 3.54 -18.73 -17.95
CA LEU A 115 2.97 -17.67 -17.11
C LEU A 115 1.51 -17.96 -16.79
N PHE A 116 1.02 -17.44 -15.67
CA PHE A 116 -0.42 -17.38 -15.44
C PHE A 116 -1.05 -16.44 -16.49
N PRO A 117 -2.24 -16.75 -17.07
CA PRO A 117 -2.77 -16.00 -18.20
C PRO A 117 -2.88 -14.50 -17.97
N THR A 118 -2.13 -13.70 -18.74
CA THR A 118 -2.21 -12.23 -18.65
C THR A 118 -3.23 -11.65 -19.64
N ILE A 119 -3.61 -10.40 -19.44
CA ILE A 119 -4.45 -9.64 -20.38
C ILE A 119 -3.77 -9.49 -21.74
N PHE A 120 -2.43 -9.45 -21.82
CA PHE A 120 -1.72 -9.44 -23.09
C PHE A 120 -1.98 -10.75 -23.85
N GLY A 121 -1.74 -11.89 -23.20
CA GLY A 121 -2.02 -13.22 -23.75
C GLY A 121 -3.49 -13.40 -24.13
N VAL A 122 -4.41 -12.99 -23.26
CA VAL A 122 -5.86 -13.08 -23.48
C VAL A 122 -6.31 -12.21 -24.67
N VAL A 123 -5.77 -11.00 -24.83
CA VAL A 123 -6.05 -10.16 -26.00
C VAL A 123 -5.47 -10.78 -27.26
N ARG A 124 -4.23 -11.28 -27.24
CA ARG A 124 -3.61 -11.96 -28.38
C ARG A 124 -4.43 -13.17 -28.83
N GLN A 125 -4.87 -14.01 -27.89
CA GLN A 125 -5.69 -15.19 -28.19
C GLN A 125 -7.04 -14.79 -28.83
N ALA A 126 -7.70 -13.75 -28.30
CA ALA A 126 -8.99 -13.29 -28.82
C ALA A 126 -8.88 -12.49 -30.12
N ARG A 127 -7.72 -11.88 -30.38
CA ARG A 127 -7.43 -11.02 -31.54
C ARG A 127 -6.02 -11.31 -32.07
N PRO A 128 -5.80 -12.41 -32.80
CA PRO A 128 -4.46 -12.87 -33.20
C PRO A 128 -3.63 -11.85 -33.99
N THR A 129 -4.29 -10.94 -34.72
CA THR A 129 -3.64 -9.91 -35.55
C THR A 129 -3.64 -8.52 -34.91
N ALA A 130 -4.09 -8.39 -33.66
CA ALA A 130 -4.10 -7.10 -32.99
C ALA A 130 -2.68 -6.57 -32.79
N GLU A 131 -2.53 -5.25 -32.91
CA GLU A 131 -1.33 -4.54 -32.51
C GLU A 131 -1.40 -4.31 -30.98
N ILE A 132 -0.42 -4.83 -30.25
CA ILE A 132 -0.35 -4.81 -28.78
C ILE A 132 1.03 -4.31 -28.37
N GLY A 133 1.12 -3.39 -27.42
CA GLY A 133 2.40 -2.82 -26.98
C GLY A 133 2.55 -2.66 -25.48
N ALA A 134 3.77 -2.78 -24.99
CA ALA A 134 4.18 -2.48 -23.63
C ALA A 134 5.49 -1.68 -23.66
N VAL A 135 5.51 -0.55 -22.94
CA VAL A 135 6.73 0.22 -22.66
C VAL A 135 6.85 0.37 -21.16
N TYR A 136 8.02 0.08 -20.61
CA TYR A 136 8.23 0.08 -19.17
C TYR A 136 9.54 0.73 -18.77
N HIS A 137 9.47 1.44 -17.64
CA HIS A 137 10.61 2.06 -16.99
C HIS A 137 11.31 1.10 -16.01
N TRP A 138 10.56 0.29 -15.25
CA TRP A 138 11.15 -0.72 -14.37
C TRP A 138 11.28 -2.05 -15.11
N ASP A 139 12.49 -2.60 -15.19
CA ASP A 139 12.81 -3.79 -15.97
C ASP A 139 12.05 -5.04 -15.48
N GLY A 140 11.80 -5.13 -14.18
CA GLY A 140 11.02 -6.19 -13.53
C GLY A 140 9.60 -6.34 -14.08
N PHE A 141 8.98 -5.27 -14.62
CA PHE A 141 7.68 -5.38 -15.28
C PHE A 141 7.75 -6.26 -16.53
N GLY A 142 8.87 -6.20 -17.26
CA GLY A 142 9.09 -6.92 -18.50
C GLY A 142 8.95 -8.43 -18.36
N ARG A 143 9.30 -9.01 -17.21
CA ARG A 143 9.22 -10.47 -17.00
C ARG A 143 7.80 -10.99 -16.66
N LEU A 144 6.82 -10.10 -16.47
CA LEU A 144 5.50 -10.46 -15.98
C LEU A 144 4.47 -10.83 -17.06
N PHE A 145 4.78 -10.63 -18.35
CA PHE A 145 3.86 -10.89 -19.45
C PHE A 145 4.48 -11.71 -20.58
N GLU A 146 3.63 -12.35 -21.38
CA GLU A 146 4.04 -13.19 -22.50
C GLU A 146 4.65 -12.32 -23.62
N LYS A 147 5.92 -12.54 -23.93
CA LYS A 147 6.70 -11.79 -24.94
C LYS A 147 6.12 -11.96 -26.33
N LYS A 148 5.61 -13.15 -26.65
CA LYS A 148 4.93 -13.44 -27.92
C LYS A 148 3.57 -12.76 -28.07
N ALA A 149 2.96 -12.31 -26.97
CA ALA A 149 1.67 -11.62 -27.04
C ALA A 149 1.81 -10.17 -27.56
N VAL A 150 2.99 -9.57 -27.44
CA VAL A 150 3.23 -8.14 -27.66
C VAL A 150 4.03 -7.90 -28.95
N ASN A 151 3.66 -6.87 -29.71
CA ASN A 151 4.34 -6.44 -30.94
C ASN A 151 5.43 -5.39 -30.69
N TYR A 152 5.29 -4.62 -29.61
CA TYR A 152 6.21 -3.56 -29.20
C TYR A 152 6.52 -3.72 -27.71
N ASP A 153 7.72 -4.19 -27.39
CA ASP A 153 8.18 -4.48 -26.01
C ASP A 153 9.51 -3.76 -25.81
N HIS A 154 9.49 -2.66 -25.05
CA HIS A 154 10.66 -1.80 -24.88
C HIS A 154 10.82 -1.30 -23.44
N HIS A 155 12.05 -1.44 -22.94
CA HIS A 155 12.53 -0.91 -21.67
C HIS A 155 13.31 0.39 -21.87
N PHE A 156 13.15 1.34 -20.96
CA PHE A 156 14.00 2.55 -20.90
C PHE A 156 14.29 2.95 -19.46
N GLU A 157 15.50 3.47 -19.23
CA GLU A 157 16.00 3.91 -17.91
C GLU A 157 15.34 5.17 -17.33
N THR A 158 14.40 5.80 -18.05
CA THR A 158 13.72 7.00 -17.54
C THR A 158 12.24 7.01 -17.94
N GLU A 159 11.43 7.69 -17.12
CA GLU A 159 10.01 7.91 -17.38
C GLU A 159 9.80 8.77 -18.63
N GLY A 160 10.72 9.71 -18.90
CA GLY A 160 10.69 10.58 -20.06
C GLY A 160 10.90 9.81 -21.36
N ALA A 161 11.98 9.02 -21.44
CA ALA A 161 12.26 8.21 -22.62
C ALA A 161 11.19 7.14 -22.86
N SER A 162 10.69 6.51 -21.79
CA SER A 162 9.54 5.59 -21.85
C SER A 162 8.32 6.27 -22.46
N THR A 163 7.98 7.48 -22.00
CA THR A 163 6.81 8.23 -22.50
C THR A 163 7.00 8.66 -23.96
N ASP A 164 8.19 9.11 -24.35
CA ASP A 164 8.50 9.54 -25.72
C ASP A 164 8.37 8.38 -26.72
N SER A 165 8.93 7.21 -26.36
CA SER A 165 8.79 5.98 -27.14
C SER A 165 7.33 5.55 -27.26
N PHE A 166 6.60 5.53 -26.14
CA PHE A 166 5.20 5.14 -26.11
C PHE A 166 4.32 6.08 -26.94
N ALA A 167 4.50 7.40 -26.81
CA ALA A 167 3.80 8.40 -27.61
C ALA A 167 4.04 8.19 -29.12
N THR A 168 5.29 7.95 -29.51
CA THR A 168 5.67 7.66 -30.90
C THR A 168 5.00 6.38 -31.40
N TYR A 169 4.99 5.34 -30.58
CA TYR A 169 4.34 4.07 -30.89
C TYR A 169 2.82 4.24 -31.11
N LEU A 170 2.13 4.98 -30.23
CA LEU A 170 0.70 5.26 -30.39
C LEU A 170 0.38 5.96 -31.72
N VAL A 171 1.15 6.99 -32.07
CA VAL A 171 0.96 7.75 -33.32
C VAL A 171 1.15 6.87 -34.55
N ASN A 172 2.19 6.03 -34.55
CA ASN A 172 2.59 5.25 -35.71
C ASN A 172 1.79 3.96 -35.90
N ARG A 173 1.38 3.32 -34.80
CA ARG A 173 0.88 1.93 -34.81
C ARG A 173 -0.58 1.79 -34.40
N LYS A 174 -1.14 2.77 -33.67
CA LYS A 174 -2.54 2.80 -33.23
C LYS A 174 -3.01 1.46 -32.61
N PRO A 175 -2.31 0.97 -31.57
CA PRO A 175 -2.52 -0.35 -31.00
C PRO A 175 -3.94 -0.56 -30.49
N LEU A 176 -4.44 -1.81 -30.56
CA LEU A 176 -5.68 -2.20 -29.89
C LEU A 176 -5.53 -2.07 -28.36
N PHE A 177 -4.38 -2.48 -27.84
CA PHE A 177 -4.05 -2.44 -26.42
C PHE A 177 -2.61 -1.99 -26.22
N ALA A 178 -2.39 -0.99 -25.37
CA ALA A 178 -1.06 -0.51 -25.05
C ALA A 178 -0.91 -0.19 -23.56
N PHE A 179 0.24 -0.52 -22.99
CA PHE A 179 0.55 -0.30 -21.58
C PHE A 179 1.85 0.52 -21.46
N LEU A 180 1.81 1.61 -20.69
CA LEU A 180 2.97 2.38 -20.28
C LEU A 180 3.16 2.23 -18.78
N HIS A 181 4.35 1.83 -18.34
CA HIS A 181 4.75 1.78 -16.94
C HIS A 181 5.79 2.86 -16.63
N MET A 182 5.61 3.60 -15.53
CA MET A 182 6.54 4.64 -15.06
C MET A 182 6.90 4.43 -13.59
N ASP A 183 8.19 4.27 -13.30
CA ASP A 183 8.74 3.96 -11.96
C ASP A 183 9.12 5.18 -11.10
N HIS A 184 9.28 6.36 -11.71
CA HIS A 184 9.98 7.49 -11.08
C HIS A 184 9.28 8.08 -9.83
N VAL A 185 7.98 7.81 -9.66
CA VAL A 185 7.23 8.23 -8.47
C VAL A 185 7.58 7.35 -7.27
N ASP A 186 7.70 6.04 -7.48
CA ASP A 186 8.15 5.11 -6.46
C ASP A 186 9.63 5.31 -6.12
N ALA A 187 10.49 5.48 -7.13
CA ALA A 187 11.90 5.82 -6.93
C ALA A 187 12.07 7.08 -6.05
N ALA A 188 11.25 8.12 -6.26
CA ALA A 188 11.26 9.31 -5.40
C ALA A 188 10.72 9.02 -3.98
N GLY A 189 9.78 8.09 -3.85
CA GLY A 189 9.29 7.57 -2.58
C GLY A 189 10.39 6.84 -1.79
N HIS A 190 11.18 6.00 -2.44
CA HIS A 190 12.33 5.34 -1.84
C HIS A 190 13.45 6.31 -1.47
N GLU A 191 13.82 7.22 -2.38
CA GLU A 191 14.97 8.11 -2.17
C GLU A 191 14.70 9.19 -1.12
N TYR A 192 13.51 9.80 -1.15
CA TYR A 192 13.19 10.98 -0.34
C TYR A 192 12.07 10.75 0.67
N GLY A 193 11.26 9.71 0.47
CA GLY A 193 10.12 9.38 1.29
C GLY A 193 8.78 9.68 0.61
N HIS A 194 7.83 8.75 0.70
CA HIS A 194 6.46 8.91 0.24
C HIS A 194 5.77 10.06 0.99
N GLY A 195 5.02 10.90 0.25
CA GLY A 195 4.31 12.06 0.80
C GLY A 195 5.19 13.28 1.10
N THR A 196 6.49 13.25 0.75
CA THR A 196 7.37 14.42 0.84
C THR A 196 7.22 15.37 -0.36
N ALA A 197 7.84 16.55 -0.26
CA ALA A 197 7.83 17.53 -1.36
C ALA A 197 8.45 16.96 -2.66
N ALA A 198 9.55 16.19 -2.55
CA ALA A 198 10.20 15.56 -3.71
C ALA A 198 9.29 14.49 -4.34
N TYR A 199 8.63 13.66 -3.53
CA TYR A 199 7.61 12.74 -3.99
C TYR A 199 6.48 13.46 -4.76
N PHE A 200 5.92 14.55 -4.20
CA PHE A 200 4.87 15.30 -4.90
C PHE A 200 5.35 15.99 -6.20
N GLN A 201 6.64 16.34 -6.30
CA GLN A 201 7.22 16.81 -7.56
C GLN A 201 7.27 15.69 -8.60
N ALA A 202 7.67 14.47 -8.21
CA ALA A 202 7.64 13.29 -9.10
C ALA A 202 6.21 12.96 -9.57
N VAL A 203 5.21 13.09 -8.69
CA VAL A 203 3.78 12.95 -9.07
C VAL A 203 3.35 14.01 -10.07
N SER A 204 3.75 15.28 -9.86
CA SER A 204 3.46 16.38 -10.79
C SER A 204 4.14 16.16 -12.15
N ARG A 205 5.34 15.56 -12.16
CA ARG A 205 6.02 15.12 -13.37
C ARG A 205 5.23 14.03 -14.09
N ALA A 206 4.74 13.00 -13.38
CA ALA A 206 3.90 11.96 -13.97
C ALA A 206 2.63 12.54 -14.62
N ASP A 207 1.97 13.51 -13.98
CA ASP A 207 0.80 14.21 -14.54
C ASP A 207 1.10 14.87 -15.89
N SER A 208 2.26 15.54 -15.99
CA SER A 208 2.69 16.16 -17.25
C SER A 208 2.88 15.15 -18.39
N LEU A 209 3.40 13.96 -18.07
CA LEU A 209 3.65 12.87 -19.04
C LEU A 209 2.35 12.19 -19.48
N ILE A 210 1.37 12.05 -18.59
CA ILE A 210 0.00 11.67 -18.97
C ILE A 210 -0.54 12.66 -20.02
N GLY A 211 -0.32 13.96 -19.82
CA GLY A 211 -0.69 14.99 -20.80
C GLY A 211 -0.06 14.80 -22.18
N GLN A 212 1.19 14.35 -22.22
CA GLN A 212 1.90 14.00 -23.45
C GLN A 212 1.28 12.78 -24.14
N VAL A 213 0.95 11.71 -23.39
CA VAL A 213 0.26 10.53 -23.94
C VAL A 213 -1.11 10.89 -24.51
N LEU A 214 -1.90 11.70 -23.80
CA LEU A 214 -3.20 12.18 -24.29
C LEU A 214 -3.06 13.02 -25.58
N THR A 215 -1.96 13.77 -25.71
CA THR A 215 -1.65 14.53 -26.93
C THR A 215 -1.33 13.59 -28.09
N ALA A 216 -0.53 12.53 -27.85
CA ALA A 216 -0.23 11.51 -28.85
C ALA A 216 -1.48 10.78 -29.33
N ILE A 217 -2.40 10.40 -28.42
CA ILE A 217 -3.70 9.81 -28.76
C ILE A 217 -4.51 10.72 -29.70
N ARG A 218 -4.52 12.03 -29.43
CA ARG A 218 -5.19 13.01 -30.30
C ARG A 218 -4.52 13.11 -31.67
N GLN A 219 -3.20 13.19 -31.72
CA GLN A 219 -2.43 13.24 -32.98
C GLN A 219 -2.63 11.98 -33.82
N ALA A 220 -2.74 10.81 -33.19
CA ALA A 220 -3.04 9.55 -33.85
C ALA A 220 -4.48 9.47 -34.41
N GLY A 221 -5.36 10.41 -34.04
CA GLY A 221 -6.78 10.40 -34.38
C GLY A 221 -7.61 9.39 -33.56
N MET A 222 -7.07 8.92 -32.42
CA MET A 222 -7.66 7.88 -31.58
C MET A 222 -8.53 8.44 -30.43
N GLU A 223 -8.60 9.77 -30.24
CA GLU A 223 -9.27 10.40 -29.09
C GLU A 223 -10.75 10.00 -28.93
N LYS A 224 -11.48 9.81 -30.05
CA LYS A 224 -12.93 9.52 -30.02
C LYS A 224 -13.29 8.06 -29.74
N ASN A 225 -12.32 7.16 -29.79
CA ASN A 225 -12.52 5.71 -29.67
C ASN A 225 -11.54 5.03 -28.70
N THR A 226 -10.81 5.81 -27.89
CA THR A 226 -9.87 5.29 -26.88
C THR A 226 -10.45 5.38 -25.47
N LEU A 227 -10.30 4.29 -24.73
CA LEU A 227 -10.35 4.27 -23.26
C LEU A 227 -8.94 4.46 -22.73
N VAL A 228 -8.74 5.44 -21.85
CA VAL A 228 -7.50 5.64 -21.11
C VAL A 228 -7.74 5.28 -19.65
N ILE A 229 -6.87 4.45 -19.08
CA ILE A 229 -6.89 4.08 -17.66
C ILE A 229 -5.57 4.51 -17.03
N VAL A 230 -5.63 5.30 -15.95
CA VAL A 230 -4.47 5.66 -15.13
C VAL A 230 -4.63 4.97 -13.77
N THR A 231 -3.59 4.29 -13.32
CA THR A 231 -3.60 3.54 -12.05
C THR A 231 -2.18 3.38 -11.51
N ALA A 232 -2.08 2.91 -10.28
CA ALA A 232 -0.84 2.45 -9.67
C ALA A 232 -0.96 0.96 -9.33
N ASP A 233 0.10 0.42 -8.76
CA ASP A 233 0.24 -0.92 -8.19
C ASP A 233 0.21 -0.89 -6.66
N HIS A 234 0.86 0.09 -6.03
CA HIS A 234 0.79 0.40 -4.60
C HIS A 234 0.99 1.88 -4.28
N GLY A 235 0.81 2.23 -3.00
CA GLY A 235 1.30 3.49 -2.43
C GLY A 235 2.57 3.25 -1.60
N GLY A 236 2.80 4.00 -0.53
CA GLY A 236 3.99 3.81 0.29
C GLY A 236 3.99 4.61 1.59
N VAL A 237 4.89 4.24 2.50
CA VAL A 237 5.06 4.84 3.82
C VAL A 237 6.54 5.00 4.12
N GLY A 238 6.94 6.17 4.63
CA GLY A 238 8.37 6.42 4.86
C GLY A 238 9.11 6.30 3.55
N THR A 239 10.16 5.48 3.49
CA THR A 239 10.98 5.23 2.29
C THR A 239 10.75 3.84 1.69
N GLY A 240 9.60 3.22 1.97
CA GLY A 240 9.34 1.86 1.55
C GLY A 240 7.87 1.52 1.45
N HIS A 241 7.62 0.29 1.04
CA HIS A 241 6.30 -0.28 0.83
C HIS A 241 6.39 -1.83 0.96
N GLY A 242 5.24 -2.50 0.88
CA GLY A 242 5.13 -3.97 0.97
C GLY A 242 4.27 -4.44 2.16
N GLY A 243 3.92 -3.52 3.05
CA GLY A 243 3.06 -3.73 4.20
C GLY A 243 1.56 -3.77 3.86
N ALA A 244 0.74 -3.61 4.90
CA ALA A 244 -0.73 -3.66 4.81
C ALA A 244 -1.37 -2.36 5.31
N THR A 245 -0.60 -1.27 5.44
CA THR A 245 -1.18 0.03 5.79
C THR A 245 -2.06 0.55 4.66
N ILE A 246 -2.97 1.47 4.95
CA ILE A 246 -3.86 2.02 3.92
C ILE A 246 -3.07 2.85 2.92
N GLU A 247 -2.05 3.55 3.39
CA GLU A 247 -1.15 4.36 2.60
C GLU A 247 -0.35 3.54 1.57
N GLU A 248 -0.07 2.28 1.86
CA GLU A 248 0.56 1.32 0.94
C GLU A 248 -0.47 0.55 0.09
N ALA A 249 -1.55 0.10 0.71
CA ALA A 249 -2.49 -0.87 0.13
C ALA A 249 -3.74 -0.24 -0.53
N GLU A 250 -3.75 1.08 -0.74
CA GLU A 250 -4.83 1.80 -1.39
C GLU A 250 -4.31 2.69 -2.51
N ILE A 251 -4.83 2.49 -3.71
CA ILE A 251 -4.49 3.22 -4.93
C ILE A 251 -5.74 3.77 -5.62
N ALA A 252 -5.55 4.69 -6.56
CA ALA A 252 -6.64 5.20 -7.39
C ALA A 252 -6.62 4.57 -8.79
N MET A 253 -7.80 4.35 -9.36
CA MET A 253 -7.98 4.00 -10.77
C MET A 253 -8.88 5.04 -11.43
N ILE A 254 -8.33 5.75 -12.41
CA ILE A 254 -9.01 6.79 -13.20
C ILE A 254 -9.30 6.24 -14.59
N LEU A 255 -10.56 6.29 -15.02
CA LEU A 255 -10.98 5.92 -16.37
C LEU A 255 -11.44 7.17 -17.11
N TYR A 256 -10.96 7.35 -18.34
CA TYR A 256 -11.22 8.54 -19.13
C TYR A 256 -11.37 8.21 -20.61
N GLY A 257 -12.16 9.01 -21.34
CA GLY A 257 -12.34 8.88 -22.77
C GLY A 257 -13.61 8.13 -23.17
N LYS A 258 -13.53 7.33 -24.22
CA LYS A 258 -14.69 6.76 -24.89
C LYS A 258 -15.49 5.83 -23.98
N GLY A 259 -16.78 6.14 -23.86
CA GLY A 259 -17.75 5.28 -23.18
C GLY A 259 -17.79 5.45 -21.66
N ILE A 260 -16.92 6.29 -21.08
CA ILE A 260 -16.88 6.52 -19.63
C ILE A 260 -17.85 7.63 -19.21
N LYS A 261 -18.53 7.45 -18.08
CA LYS A 261 -19.37 8.48 -17.45
C LYS A 261 -18.51 9.65 -16.98
N LYS A 262 -19.04 10.87 -17.05
CA LYS A 262 -18.32 12.08 -16.60
C LYS A 262 -18.55 12.33 -15.11
N GLY A 263 -17.50 12.69 -14.38
CA GLY A 263 -17.52 12.99 -12.95
C GLY A 263 -17.99 11.83 -12.06
N TYR A 264 -17.88 10.58 -12.51
CA TYR A 264 -18.48 9.44 -11.81
C TYR A 264 -17.54 8.84 -10.77
N LYS A 265 -18.01 8.73 -9.52
CA LYS A 265 -17.29 8.04 -8.45
C LYS A 265 -17.80 6.61 -8.33
N ILE A 266 -16.93 5.65 -8.64
CA ILE A 266 -17.25 4.22 -8.63
C ILE A 266 -17.43 3.76 -7.19
N GLN A 267 -18.56 3.11 -6.91
CA GLN A 267 -18.91 2.68 -5.56
C GLN A 267 -18.45 1.25 -5.27
N GLN A 268 -18.54 0.35 -6.25
CA GLN A 268 -18.13 -1.05 -6.08
C GLN A 268 -16.74 -1.21 -5.46
N GLN A 269 -16.59 -2.21 -4.56
CA GLN A 269 -15.28 -2.60 -4.04
C GLN A 269 -14.43 -3.11 -5.19
N MET A 270 -13.19 -2.64 -5.25
CA MET A 270 -12.25 -3.01 -6.29
C MET A 270 -10.90 -3.38 -5.70
N ALA A 271 -10.20 -4.28 -6.40
CA ALA A 271 -8.80 -4.60 -6.17
C ALA A 271 -7.98 -4.40 -7.46
N THR A 272 -6.65 -4.39 -7.34
CA THR A 272 -5.72 -4.19 -8.47
C THR A 272 -5.98 -5.14 -9.63
N TYR A 273 -6.29 -6.41 -9.33
CA TYR A 273 -6.65 -7.42 -10.33
C TYR A 273 -7.95 -7.15 -11.11
N ASP A 274 -8.75 -6.16 -10.73
CA ASP A 274 -9.93 -5.76 -11.51
C ASP A 274 -9.55 -5.01 -12.82
N LEU A 275 -8.30 -4.59 -12.96
CA LEU A 275 -7.80 -3.92 -14.17
C LEU A 275 -7.91 -4.83 -15.40
N ALA A 276 -7.32 -6.03 -15.37
CA ALA A 276 -7.38 -6.98 -16.49
C ALA A 276 -8.82 -7.28 -16.90
N ALA A 277 -9.71 -7.51 -15.92
CA ALA A 277 -11.12 -7.75 -16.16
C ALA A 277 -11.81 -6.54 -16.82
N THR A 278 -11.46 -5.32 -16.38
CA THR A 278 -11.98 -4.06 -16.96
C THR A 278 -11.52 -3.87 -18.41
N ILE A 279 -10.27 -4.18 -18.73
CA ILE A 279 -9.73 -4.13 -20.10
C ILE A 279 -10.45 -5.16 -20.98
N ALA A 280 -10.56 -6.42 -20.53
CA ALA A 280 -11.27 -7.46 -21.26
C ALA A 280 -12.73 -7.07 -21.54
N PHE A 281 -13.42 -6.50 -20.55
CA PHE A 281 -14.78 -6.00 -20.71
C PHE A 281 -14.87 -4.85 -21.74
N ALA A 282 -13.94 -3.90 -21.70
CA ALA A 282 -13.89 -2.81 -22.69
C ALA A 282 -13.67 -3.32 -24.13
N LEU A 283 -12.88 -4.39 -24.29
CA LEU A 283 -12.56 -5.01 -25.58
C LEU A 283 -13.55 -6.11 -26.02
N LYS A 284 -14.59 -6.37 -25.22
CA LYS A 284 -15.58 -7.44 -25.46
C LYS A 284 -14.94 -8.83 -25.53
N ILE A 285 -14.01 -9.09 -24.62
CA ILE A 285 -13.30 -10.36 -24.48
C ILE A 285 -13.80 -11.06 -23.22
N VAL A 286 -14.05 -12.36 -23.32
CA VAL A 286 -14.43 -13.19 -22.18
C VAL A 286 -13.16 -13.48 -21.37
N PRO A 287 -13.10 -13.09 -20.08
CA PRO A 287 -11.95 -13.41 -19.25
C PRO A 287 -11.83 -14.92 -19.01
N PRO A 288 -10.61 -15.47 -18.88
CA PRO A 288 -10.40 -16.83 -18.41
C PRO A 288 -11.09 -17.06 -17.06
N TYR A 289 -11.65 -18.26 -16.84
CA TYR A 289 -12.36 -18.58 -15.60
C TYR A 289 -11.47 -18.49 -14.35
N VAL A 290 -10.15 -18.65 -14.51
CA VAL A 290 -9.18 -18.56 -13.41
C VAL A 290 -8.97 -17.11 -12.92
N TRP A 291 -9.42 -16.11 -13.68
CA TRP A 291 -9.41 -14.72 -13.20
C TRP A 291 -10.50 -14.50 -12.16
N THR A 292 -10.14 -13.84 -11.06
CA THR A 292 -11.07 -13.44 -9.99
C THR A 292 -11.52 -11.98 -10.13
N GLY A 293 -10.87 -11.21 -11.00
CA GLY A 293 -11.16 -9.80 -11.23
C GLY A 293 -12.56 -9.54 -11.78
N ARG A 294 -13.18 -8.48 -11.28
CA ARG A 294 -14.51 -8.01 -11.66
C ARG A 294 -14.39 -6.66 -12.36
N PRO A 295 -14.87 -6.53 -13.61
CA PRO A 295 -14.71 -5.28 -14.34
C PRO A 295 -15.40 -4.12 -13.63
N ALA A 296 -14.83 -2.92 -13.78
CA ALA A 296 -15.41 -1.64 -13.36
C ALA A 296 -16.60 -1.22 -14.25
N LYS A 297 -17.58 -2.12 -14.44
CA LYS A 297 -18.76 -1.89 -15.29
C LYS A 297 -19.46 -0.54 -15.01
N PRO A 298 -19.65 -0.10 -13.75
CA PRO A 298 -20.35 1.15 -13.46
C PRO A 298 -19.68 2.41 -13.99
N ALA A 299 -18.38 2.35 -14.32
CA ALA A 299 -17.67 3.46 -14.96
C ALA A 299 -18.20 3.73 -16.39
N PHE A 300 -18.73 2.72 -17.07
CA PHE A 300 -19.19 2.82 -18.44
C PHE A 300 -20.62 3.36 -18.55
N THR A 301 -20.86 4.19 -19.56
CA THR A 301 -22.17 4.77 -19.86
C THR A 301 -23.18 3.66 -20.17
N GLY A 302 -24.33 3.70 -19.53
CA GLY A 302 -25.38 2.69 -19.69
C GLY A 302 -25.25 1.46 -18.79
N PHE A 303 -24.25 1.44 -17.90
CA PHE A 303 -24.08 0.42 -16.86
C PHE A 303 -24.29 1.04 -15.48
N THR A 304 -24.74 0.23 -14.52
CA THR A 304 -25.03 0.65 -13.14
C THR A 304 -24.15 -0.12 -12.16
N GLU A 305 -24.08 0.37 -10.92
CA GLU A 305 -23.53 -0.42 -9.81
C GLU A 305 -24.23 -1.80 -9.71
N PRO A 306 -23.54 -2.84 -9.21
CA PRO A 306 -24.16 -4.13 -8.92
C PRO A 306 -25.36 -3.98 -7.98
N ALA A 307 -26.45 -4.69 -8.25
CA ALA A 307 -27.65 -4.63 -7.41
C ALA A 307 -27.42 -5.15 -5.98
N ASN A 308 -26.42 -6.01 -5.79
CA ASN A 308 -26.00 -6.60 -4.53
C ASN A 308 -24.79 -5.90 -3.91
N LEU A 309 -24.58 -4.61 -4.20
CA LEU A 309 -23.45 -3.86 -3.69
C LEU A 309 -23.52 -3.71 -2.17
N TRP A 310 -22.53 -4.25 -1.46
CA TRP A 310 -22.40 -4.08 -0.02
C TRP A 310 -21.61 -2.80 0.28
N LEU A 311 -22.30 -1.67 0.47
CA LEU A 311 -21.63 -0.40 0.77
C LEU A 311 -21.08 -0.34 2.20
N GLY A 312 -21.59 -1.17 3.11
CA GLY A 312 -21.28 -1.07 4.53
C GLY A 312 -21.71 0.29 5.12
N LYS A 313 -21.11 0.67 6.24
CA LYS A 313 -21.13 2.07 6.71
C LYS A 313 -20.18 2.88 5.83
N SER A 314 -20.50 4.14 5.55
CA SER A 314 -19.53 5.02 4.90
C SER A 314 -18.33 5.16 5.84
N LEU A 315 -17.12 4.88 5.36
CA LEU A 315 -15.91 5.11 6.15
C LEU A 315 -15.52 6.59 6.00
N LEU A 316 -15.47 7.31 7.12
CA LEU A 316 -15.01 8.70 7.10
C LEU A 316 -13.47 8.75 7.04
N PRO A 317 -12.87 9.79 6.45
CA PRO A 317 -11.46 10.08 6.67
C PRO A 317 -11.13 10.26 8.15
N ALA A 318 -10.04 9.65 8.60
CA ALA A 318 -9.55 9.77 9.97
C ALA A 318 -9.05 11.19 10.26
N PRO A 319 -9.20 11.70 11.50
CA PRO A 319 -8.73 13.03 11.84
C PRO A 319 -7.19 13.05 11.93
N VAL A 320 -6.56 14.19 11.64
CA VAL A 320 -5.10 14.32 11.82
C VAL A 320 -4.83 14.77 13.25
N ILE A 321 -3.93 14.09 13.96
CA ILE A 321 -3.44 14.47 15.29
C ILE A 321 -2.04 15.09 15.12
N TYR A 322 -1.80 16.26 15.73
CA TYR A 322 -0.53 16.98 15.69
C TYR A 322 0.26 16.84 17.01
N PRO A 323 1.61 16.73 16.95
CA PRO A 323 2.43 16.71 15.73
C PRO A 323 2.13 15.51 14.83
N GLU A 324 2.01 15.76 13.52
CA GLU A 324 1.64 14.74 12.55
C GLU A 324 2.82 13.78 12.33
N ARG A 325 2.51 12.53 11.98
CA ARG A 325 3.50 11.53 11.60
C ARG A 325 4.45 12.08 10.52
N GLN A 326 5.73 11.74 10.60
CA GLN A 326 6.74 12.06 9.59
C GLN A 326 7.44 10.79 9.13
N LEU A 327 7.32 10.45 7.85
CA LEU A 327 7.84 9.19 7.29
C LEU A 327 7.29 7.98 8.09
N TYR A 328 8.19 7.25 8.75
CA TYR A 328 7.85 6.14 9.63
C TYR A 328 7.60 6.56 11.09
N GLU A 329 7.97 7.78 11.50
CA GLU A 329 7.70 8.29 12.86
C GLU A 329 6.18 8.37 13.09
N GLN A 330 5.72 7.82 14.19
CA GLN A 330 4.33 7.96 14.60
C GLN A 330 4.00 9.41 14.98
N ALA A 331 2.74 9.81 14.79
CA ALA A 331 2.25 11.10 15.29
C ALA A 331 2.48 11.22 16.81
N GLY A 332 2.66 12.46 17.30
CA GLY A 332 3.06 12.74 18.67
C GLY A 332 4.55 13.13 18.76
N GLY A 333 5.30 12.50 19.65
CA GLY A 333 6.73 12.77 19.84
C GLY A 333 7.22 12.56 21.27
N LEU A 334 8.53 12.75 21.46
CA LEU A 334 9.20 12.80 22.76
C LEU A 334 9.30 14.25 23.24
N PHE A 335 8.88 14.50 24.47
CA PHE A 335 8.87 15.82 25.11
C PHE A 335 9.60 15.72 26.45
N VAL A 336 10.77 16.35 26.54
CA VAL A 336 11.59 16.39 27.76
C VAL A 336 11.48 17.77 28.38
N ASP A 337 11.06 17.84 29.63
CA ASP A 337 10.83 19.08 30.38
C ASP A 337 9.91 20.08 29.65
N GLN A 338 9.01 19.53 28.83
CA GLN A 338 8.07 20.25 27.98
C GLN A 338 6.68 19.64 28.12
N THR A 339 5.67 20.50 28.08
CA THR A 339 4.27 20.09 28.08
C THR A 339 3.74 20.11 26.64
N PRO A 340 3.53 18.96 25.98
CA PRO A 340 3.01 18.94 24.63
C PRO A 340 1.54 19.40 24.56
N THR A 341 1.21 20.07 23.47
CA THR A 341 -0.17 20.41 23.10
C THR A 341 -0.67 19.46 22.01
N VAL A 342 -1.78 18.79 22.27
CA VAL A 342 -2.50 17.96 21.30
C VAL A 342 -3.45 18.86 20.52
N LYS A 343 -3.28 18.89 19.20
CA LYS A 343 -4.20 19.53 18.27
C LYS A 343 -4.73 18.49 17.28
N MET A 344 -6.04 18.45 17.07
CA MET A 344 -6.67 17.58 16.08
C MET A 344 -7.36 18.40 15.01
N LEU A 345 -7.26 17.98 13.75
CA LEU A 345 -7.97 18.58 12.61
C LEU A 345 -8.90 17.56 11.95
N PRO A 346 -10.16 17.92 11.67
CA PRO A 346 -11.06 17.04 10.94
C PRO A 346 -10.66 17.01 9.47
N VAL A 347 -10.68 15.82 8.87
CA VAL A 347 -10.54 15.65 7.41
C VAL A 347 -11.91 15.45 6.76
N ALA A 348 -12.86 14.84 7.49
CA ALA A 348 -14.22 14.65 7.02
C ALA A 348 -15.06 15.93 7.23
N GLU A 349 -15.72 16.40 6.16
CA GLU A 349 -16.67 17.51 6.25
C GLU A 349 -17.85 17.16 7.18
N LYS A 350 -18.33 18.15 7.94
CA LYS A 350 -19.48 18.01 8.86
C LYS A 350 -19.35 16.83 9.82
N SER A 351 -18.14 16.58 10.31
CA SER A 351 -17.85 15.54 11.29
C SER A 351 -17.43 16.13 12.64
N SER A 352 -17.57 15.34 13.69
CA SER A 352 -17.08 15.60 15.03
C SER A 352 -15.94 14.64 15.37
N ILE A 353 -14.94 15.08 16.13
CA ILE A 353 -13.83 14.22 16.56
C ILE A 353 -14.08 13.77 17.99
N ARG A 354 -13.98 12.46 18.22
CA ARG A 354 -14.01 11.85 19.55
C ARG A 354 -12.67 11.20 19.84
N TYR A 355 -12.22 11.30 21.08
CA TYR A 355 -10.89 10.80 21.46
C TYR A 355 -10.84 10.14 22.84
N THR A 356 -9.80 9.34 23.04
CA THR A 356 -9.41 8.68 24.27
C THR A 356 -7.95 8.98 24.57
N LEU A 357 -7.57 8.90 25.85
CA LEU A 357 -6.21 9.20 26.35
C LEU A 357 -5.55 7.98 27.01
N ASP A 358 -6.25 6.85 27.07
CA ASP A 358 -5.79 5.60 27.69
C ASP A 358 -5.42 4.53 26.65
N GLY A 359 -5.34 4.92 25.37
CA GLY A 359 -5.09 4.00 24.26
C GLY A 359 -6.27 3.09 23.88
N SER A 360 -7.44 3.21 24.51
CA SER A 360 -8.66 2.50 24.09
C SER A 360 -9.23 3.07 22.79
N GLU A 361 -10.03 2.28 22.05
CA GLU A 361 -10.64 2.75 20.81
C GLU A 361 -11.78 3.76 21.09
N PRO A 362 -11.76 4.97 20.50
CA PRO A 362 -12.78 5.99 20.76
C PRO A 362 -14.11 5.62 20.10
N GLY A 363 -15.16 5.46 20.90
CA GLY A 363 -16.54 5.34 20.43
C GLY A 363 -17.25 6.71 20.32
N ILE A 364 -18.49 6.70 19.82
CA ILE A 364 -19.33 7.91 19.73
C ILE A 364 -19.57 8.59 21.09
N SER A 365 -19.50 7.82 22.18
CA SER A 365 -19.64 8.29 23.57
C SER A 365 -18.33 8.77 24.19
N ALA A 366 -17.19 8.66 23.50
CA ALA A 366 -15.91 9.13 24.01
C ALA A 366 -15.87 10.68 24.07
N THR A 367 -14.80 11.24 24.62
CA THR A 367 -14.67 12.68 24.84
C THR A 367 -14.72 13.42 23.51
N LEU A 368 -15.58 14.45 23.41
CA LEU A 368 -15.66 15.32 22.23
C LEU A 368 -14.45 16.27 22.22
N TYR A 369 -13.70 16.29 21.13
CA TYR A 369 -12.65 17.27 20.92
C TYR A 369 -13.27 18.64 20.58
N GLN A 370 -13.02 19.63 21.43
CA GLN A 370 -13.55 21.00 21.26
C GLN A 370 -12.44 22.00 20.91
N GLN A 371 -11.27 21.84 21.51
CA GLN A 371 -10.12 22.72 21.34
C GLN A 371 -8.83 21.98 21.72
N PRO A 372 -7.64 22.48 21.29
CA PRO A 372 -6.37 21.91 21.71
C PRO A 372 -6.22 21.84 23.23
N PHE A 373 -5.52 20.81 23.72
CA PHE A 373 -5.29 20.61 25.15
C PHE A 373 -3.87 20.12 25.41
N ASN A 374 -3.40 20.31 26.63
CA ASN A 374 -2.04 19.95 27.06
C ASN A 374 -2.01 18.58 27.74
N LEU A 375 -0.90 17.85 27.59
CA LEU A 375 -0.66 16.59 28.28
C LEU A 375 0.48 16.74 29.29
N ALA A 376 0.21 16.33 30.53
CA ALA A 376 1.19 16.39 31.60
C ALA A 376 2.01 15.10 31.76
N GLN A 377 1.70 14.03 31.05
CA GLN A 377 2.36 12.73 31.18
C GLN A 377 2.30 11.95 29.88
N THR A 378 3.10 10.89 29.77
CA THR A 378 3.07 9.96 28.64
C THR A 378 1.65 9.47 28.39
N THR A 379 1.18 9.61 27.16
CA THR A 379 -0.22 9.39 26.80
C THR A 379 -0.33 8.87 25.37
N VAL A 380 -1.16 7.84 25.16
CA VAL A 380 -1.57 7.41 23.83
C VAL A 380 -2.91 8.05 23.52
N VAL A 381 -2.89 8.97 22.56
CA VAL A 381 -4.09 9.65 22.09
C VAL A 381 -4.63 8.89 20.90
N LYS A 382 -5.88 8.42 20.99
CA LYS A 382 -6.59 7.86 19.84
C LYS A 382 -7.80 8.70 19.50
N ALA A 383 -8.05 8.93 18.21
CA ALA A 383 -9.14 9.76 17.74
C ALA A 383 -9.86 9.16 16.52
N ARG A 384 -11.17 9.41 16.44
CA ARG A 384 -12.03 9.07 15.30
C ARG A 384 -12.96 10.23 14.95
N SER A 385 -13.27 10.34 13.67
CA SER A 385 -14.32 11.22 13.15
C SER A 385 -15.66 10.50 13.17
N PHE A 386 -16.73 11.23 13.48
CA PHE A 386 -18.12 10.76 13.45
C PHE A 386 -19.03 11.79 12.78
N ASP A 387 -19.88 11.36 11.85
CA ASP A 387 -20.89 12.22 11.22
C ASP A 387 -22.27 12.09 11.88
N GLU A 388 -23.22 12.92 11.47
CA GLU A 388 -24.61 12.91 11.98
C GLU A 388 -25.36 11.59 11.70
N LYS A 389 -24.88 10.79 10.74
CA LYS A 389 -25.49 9.50 10.36
C LYS A 389 -24.90 8.33 11.14
N GLY A 390 -23.93 8.57 12.02
CA GLY A 390 -23.23 7.54 12.78
C GLY A 390 -22.19 6.77 11.96
N ASN A 391 -21.76 7.31 10.82
CA ASN A 391 -20.57 6.83 10.14
C ASN A 391 -19.34 7.23 10.95
N GLU A 392 -18.30 6.41 10.88
CA GLU A 392 -17.07 6.59 11.65
C GLU A 392 -15.84 6.45 10.76
N SER A 393 -14.73 7.05 11.17
CA SER A 393 -13.44 6.83 10.51
C SER A 393 -12.69 5.63 11.07
N THR A 394 -11.60 5.25 10.41
CA THR A 394 -10.52 4.51 11.09
C THR A 394 -9.92 5.36 12.21
N THR A 395 -9.18 4.70 13.10
CA THR A 395 -8.56 5.35 14.26
C THR A 395 -7.23 5.99 13.89
N SER A 396 -7.10 7.27 14.18
CA SER A 396 -5.80 7.93 14.23
C SER A 396 -5.20 7.76 15.62
N SER A 397 -3.91 7.40 15.68
CA SER A 397 -3.20 7.22 16.94
C SER A 397 -1.98 8.14 16.97
N ALA A 398 -1.70 8.73 18.14
CA ALA A 398 -0.52 9.53 18.40
C ALA A 398 0.06 9.17 19.78
N TYR A 399 1.39 9.12 19.86
CA TYR A 399 2.14 8.64 21.01
C TYR A 399 2.96 9.80 21.57
N PHE A 400 2.49 10.39 22.67
CA PHE A 400 3.17 11.48 23.36
C PHE A 400 3.94 10.88 24.52
N ARG A 401 5.27 10.97 24.47
CA ARG A 401 6.19 10.41 25.46
C ARG A 401 6.73 11.60 26.24
N VAL A 402 6.27 11.77 27.48
CA VAL A 402 6.52 12.98 28.27
C VAL A 402 7.41 12.63 29.45
N LEU A 403 8.57 13.26 29.53
CA LEU A 403 9.57 13.01 30.55
C LEU A 403 9.88 14.30 31.33
N HIS A 404 9.73 14.25 32.66
CA HIS A 404 10.02 15.36 33.58
C HIS A 404 11.34 15.09 34.31
N ALA A 405 12.45 15.53 33.71
CA ALA A 405 13.84 15.17 33.97
C ALA A 405 14.35 13.90 33.27
N ALA A 406 15.38 14.08 32.44
CA ALA A 406 16.08 13.00 31.75
C ALA A 406 17.10 12.25 32.61
N GLN A 407 17.47 12.79 33.78
CA GLN A 407 18.55 12.23 34.60
C GLN A 407 18.22 10.81 35.08
N GLY A 408 19.08 9.85 34.75
CA GLY A 408 18.92 8.44 35.11
C GLY A 408 18.04 7.64 34.14
N HIS A 409 17.29 8.32 33.26
CA HIS A 409 16.50 7.70 32.20
C HIS A 409 17.33 7.41 30.96
N GLY A 410 16.88 6.43 30.18
CA GLY A 410 17.43 6.10 28.86
C GLY A 410 18.25 4.81 28.81
N LEU A 411 19.07 4.72 27.76
CA LEU A 411 19.78 3.54 27.30
C LEU A 411 21.19 3.95 26.86
N GLN A 412 22.18 3.14 27.19
CA GLN A 412 23.50 3.21 26.59
C GLN A 412 23.43 2.68 25.16
N VAL A 413 24.04 3.39 24.22
CA VAL A 413 24.07 3.06 22.80
C VAL A 413 25.52 2.86 22.37
N GLN A 414 25.78 1.75 21.68
CA GLN A 414 27.08 1.41 21.12
C GLN A 414 26.96 1.27 19.60
N TYR A 415 27.83 1.94 18.84
CA TYR A 415 27.87 1.88 17.38
C TYR A 415 29.03 1.03 16.88
N TYR A 416 28.72 0.19 15.89
CA TYR A 416 29.65 -0.75 15.28
C TYR A 416 29.65 -0.52 13.77
N PRO A 417 30.79 -0.13 13.16
CA PRO A 417 30.89 -0.12 11.70
C PRO A 417 30.86 -1.56 11.19
N GLY A 418 30.15 -1.77 10.09
CA GLY A 418 30.00 -3.08 9.45
C GLY A 418 30.40 -3.07 7.99
N SER A 419 30.29 -4.24 7.35
CA SER A 419 30.46 -4.38 5.91
C SER A 419 29.73 -5.63 5.44
N ASN A 420 28.80 -5.45 4.47
CA ASN A 420 28.10 -6.53 3.78
C ASN A 420 27.40 -7.53 4.72
N TRP A 421 26.83 -7.05 5.83
CA TRP A 421 26.05 -7.90 6.72
C TRP A 421 24.68 -8.17 6.12
N LYS A 422 24.24 -9.43 6.19
CA LYS A 422 22.88 -9.88 5.82
C LYS A 422 22.07 -10.37 7.01
N TYR A 423 22.73 -10.49 8.16
CA TYR A 423 22.19 -10.95 9.43
C TYR A 423 22.95 -10.24 10.55
N LEU A 424 22.37 -10.22 11.74
CA LEU A 424 23.00 -9.64 12.93
C LEU A 424 24.38 -10.25 13.17
N PRO A 425 25.43 -9.43 13.32
CA PRO A 425 26.74 -9.93 13.68
C PRO A 425 26.78 -10.34 15.16
N VAL A 426 27.78 -11.13 15.53
CA VAL A 426 28.08 -11.40 16.94
C VAL A 426 28.80 -10.18 17.53
N PHE A 427 28.05 -9.20 18.06
CA PHE A 427 28.58 -7.92 18.56
C PHE A 427 29.67 -8.04 19.62
N SER A 428 29.67 -9.11 20.42
CA SER A 428 30.72 -9.39 21.40
C SER A 428 32.09 -9.65 20.79
N ARG A 429 32.15 -9.95 19.48
CA ARG A 429 33.39 -10.12 18.70
C ARG A 429 33.82 -8.85 17.95
N LEU A 430 33.00 -7.80 18.01
CA LEU A 430 33.24 -6.54 17.33
C LEU A 430 33.69 -5.46 18.32
N LYS A 431 34.34 -4.42 17.78
CA LYS A 431 34.76 -3.25 18.55
C LYS A 431 33.84 -2.08 18.24
N SER A 432 33.17 -1.56 19.26
CA SER A 432 32.41 -0.31 19.16
C SER A 432 33.36 0.86 18.86
N THR A 433 32.98 1.75 17.94
CA THR A 433 33.78 2.94 17.61
C THR A 433 33.18 4.22 18.17
N GLN A 434 31.88 4.26 18.42
CA GLN A 434 31.18 5.38 19.06
C GLN A 434 30.23 4.87 20.14
N GLN A 435 29.90 5.75 21.09
CA GLN A 435 28.92 5.47 22.13
C GLN A 435 28.22 6.76 22.56
N TRP A 436 26.94 6.67 22.90
CA TRP A 436 26.13 7.79 23.42
C TRP A 436 24.98 7.26 24.27
N GLU A 437 24.20 8.16 24.85
CA GLU A 437 22.95 7.84 25.54
C GLU A 437 21.75 8.22 24.69
N SER A 438 20.70 7.41 24.74
CA SER A 438 19.41 7.67 24.09
C SER A 438 18.28 7.48 25.09
N LEU A 439 17.25 8.34 25.04
CA LEU A 439 16.08 8.20 25.91
C LEU A 439 15.12 7.11 25.43
N GLU A 440 15.22 6.70 24.17
CA GLU A 440 14.33 5.73 23.52
C GLU A 440 15.13 4.73 22.68
N PHE A 441 14.51 3.62 22.28
CA PHE A 441 15.01 2.74 21.22
C PHE A 441 14.85 3.44 19.85
N HIS A 442 15.70 4.44 19.61
CA HIS A 442 15.64 5.30 18.43
C HIS A 442 17.01 5.40 17.77
N LEU A 443 17.04 5.31 16.44
CA LEU A 443 18.23 5.51 15.61
C LEU A 443 18.38 7.01 15.31
N ASP A 444 19.19 7.70 16.11
CA ASP A 444 19.46 9.13 15.92
C ASP A 444 20.23 9.39 14.62
N LYS A 445 19.50 9.83 13.58
CA LYS A 445 20.06 10.12 12.25
C LYS A 445 21.17 11.17 12.30
N ASN A 446 21.09 12.15 13.20
CA ASN A 446 22.11 13.20 13.29
C ASN A 446 23.45 12.66 13.84
N LYS A 447 23.40 11.55 14.59
CA LYS A 447 24.60 10.84 15.07
C LYS A 447 25.08 9.79 14.09
N ILE A 448 24.16 9.10 13.41
CA ILE A 448 24.49 7.96 12.54
C ILE A 448 24.96 8.42 11.16
N LEU A 449 24.24 9.32 10.49
CA LEU A 449 24.55 9.71 9.11
C LEU A 449 25.98 10.26 8.92
N PRO A 450 26.57 11.04 9.85
CA PRO A 450 27.96 11.49 9.72
C PRO A 450 29.01 10.36 9.85
N LEU A 451 28.61 9.18 10.31
CA LEU A 451 29.47 8.00 10.47
C LEU A 451 29.40 7.05 9.27
N LEU A 452 28.50 7.30 8.33
CA LEU A 452 28.33 6.52 7.11
C LEU A 452 29.11 7.17 5.96
N ASP A 453 29.67 6.35 5.08
CA ASP A 453 30.20 6.79 3.80
C ASP A 453 29.80 5.81 2.69
N LYS A 454 30.11 6.17 1.44
CA LYS A 454 29.74 5.38 0.25
C LYS A 454 30.28 3.94 0.25
N ASP A 455 31.36 3.67 0.99
CA ASP A 455 32.03 2.38 1.08
C ASP A 455 31.66 1.66 2.41
N HIS A 456 31.03 2.36 3.36
CA HIS A 456 30.65 1.88 4.70
C HIS A 456 29.23 2.33 5.09
N SER A 457 28.22 1.86 4.35
CA SER A 457 26.81 2.09 4.67
C SER A 457 26.22 1.04 5.62
N THR A 458 26.92 -0.08 5.82
CA THR A 458 26.55 -1.11 6.79
C THR A 458 26.99 -0.72 8.19
N PHE A 459 26.09 -0.80 9.16
CA PHE A 459 26.42 -0.54 10.57
C PHE A 459 25.55 -1.36 11.51
N GLY A 460 25.92 -1.38 12.79
CA GLY A 460 25.12 -1.97 13.85
C GLY A 460 25.05 -1.09 15.09
N ILE A 461 23.95 -1.23 15.81
CA ILE A 461 23.69 -0.50 17.05
C ILE A 461 23.31 -1.52 18.14
N VAL A 462 23.87 -1.33 19.33
CA VAL A 462 23.45 -2.08 20.52
C VAL A 462 22.97 -1.08 21.58
N PHE A 463 21.70 -1.21 21.97
CA PHE A 463 21.12 -0.52 23.11
C PHE A 463 21.21 -1.40 24.35
N LYS A 464 21.57 -0.82 25.51
CA LYS A 464 21.60 -1.49 26.82
C LYS A 464 21.05 -0.58 27.91
N GLY A 465 20.25 -1.13 28.80
CA GLY A 465 19.77 -0.43 29.99
C GLY A 465 18.79 -1.31 30.75
N TYR A 466 17.79 -0.69 31.33
CA TYR A 466 16.74 -1.34 32.11
C TYR A 466 15.38 -0.84 31.70
N ILE A 467 14.40 -1.75 31.71
CA ILE A 467 12.98 -1.43 31.55
C ILE A 467 12.25 -1.66 32.87
N GLU A 468 11.49 -0.67 33.32
CA GLU A 468 10.70 -0.76 34.55
C GLU A 468 9.31 -1.36 34.29
N ILE A 469 8.96 -2.39 35.05
CA ILE A 469 7.65 -3.04 35.04
C ILE A 469 6.94 -2.74 36.35
N THR A 470 5.79 -2.07 36.27
CA THR A 470 4.98 -1.70 37.44
C THR A 470 3.94 -2.76 37.80
N THR A 471 3.39 -3.44 36.79
CA THR A 471 2.37 -4.49 36.94
C THR A 471 2.94 -5.82 36.45
N PRO A 472 3.12 -6.84 37.31
CA PRO A 472 3.66 -8.11 36.88
C PRO A 472 2.69 -8.86 35.95
N GLY A 473 3.23 -9.69 35.06
CA GLY A 473 2.47 -10.59 34.20
C GLY A 473 3.07 -10.73 32.80
N LYS A 474 2.22 -11.19 31.87
CA LYS A 474 2.61 -11.48 30.49
C LYS A 474 2.71 -10.22 29.65
N TYR A 475 3.90 -9.96 29.12
CA TYR A 475 4.16 -8.87 28.19
C TYR A 475 4.46 -9.41 26.80
N VAL A 476 4.03 -8.68 25.77
CA VAL A 476 4.43 -8.92 24.38
C VAL A 476 5.20 -7.70 23.91
N PHE A 477 6.43 -7.92 23.45
CA PHE A 477 7.27 -6.90 22.84
C PHE A 477 7.31 -7.08 21.33
N TYR A 478 7.56 -6.00 20.63
CA TYR A 478 7.70 -5.98 19.18
C TYR A 478 8.89 -5.11 18.79
N THR A 479 9.62 -5.55 17.77
CA THR A 479 10.54 -4.70 17.04
C THR A 479 9.99 -4.48 15.63
N ARG A 480 10.03 -3.23 15.18
CA ARG A 480 9.70 -2.83 13.82
C ARG A 480 10.95 -2.21 13.21
N SER A 481 11.68 -2.97 12.40
CA SER A 481 13.00 -2.58 11.91
C SER A 481 13.14 -2.73 10.39
N ASP A 482 13.89 -1.81 9.81
CA ASP A 482 14.58 -1.98 8.52
C ASP A 482 15.83 -2.81 8.77
N ASP A 483 15.96 -3.94 8.10
CA ASP A 483 16.92 -5.00 8.40
C ASP A 483 16.82 -5.57 9.84
N GLY A 484 17.89 -6.21 10.29
CA GLY A 484 17.85 -7.10 11.44
C GLY A 484 17.76 -6.39 12.79
N SER A 485 16.86 -6.85 13.65
CA SER A 485 16.85 -6.52 15.08
C SER A 485 16.55 -7.71 15.98
N GLN A 486 17.09 -7.67 17.20
CA GLN A 486 16.86 -8.68 18.21
C GLN A 486 16.77 -8.05 19.60
N LEU A 487 15.70 -8.36 20.34
CA LEU A 487 15.43 -7.82 21.66
C LEU A 487 15.60 -8.91 22.73
N PHE A 488 16.35 -8.58 23.76
CA PHE A 488 16.59 -9.41 24.94
C PHE A 488 16.12 -8.70 26.21
N ILE A 489 15.48 -9.44 27.11
CA ILE A 489 15.10 -8.97 28.46
C ILE A 489 15.49 -10.06 29.46
N ASN A 490 16.20 -9.71 30.53
CA ASN A 490 16.80 -10.70 31.46
C ASN A 490 17.70 -11.73 30.76
N ASP A 491 18.42 -11.31 29.72
CA ASP A 491 19.24 -12.16 28.84
C ASP A 491 18.46 -13.25 28.07
N GLU A 492 17.12 -13.28 28.18
CA GLU A 492 16.25 -14.11 27.35
C GLU A 492 15.94 -13.39 26.03
N GLU A 493 16.07 -14.09 24.92
CA GLU A 493 15.67 -13.61 23.59
C GLU A 493 14.14 -13.53 23.51
N VAL A 494 13.60 -12.31 23.38
CA VAL A 494 12.16 -12.07 23.35
C VAL A 494 11.65 -11.86 21.92
N VAL A 495 12.40 -11.14 21.08
CA VAL A 495 12.01 -10.86 19.68
C VAL A 495 13.20 -11.09 18.78
N THR A 496 12.98 -11.82 17.68
CA THR A 496 13.90 -11.92 16.54
C THR A 496 13.23 -11.40 15.29
N ASN A 497 13.84 -10.39 14.68
CA ASN A 497 13.47 -9.79 13.41
C ASN A 497 14.75 -9.64 12.57
N ASP A 498 15.52 -10.73 12.44
CA ASP A 498 16.82 -10.73 11.76
C ASP A 498 16.68 -10.96 10.24
N GLY A 499 17.68 -10.52 9.48
CA GLY A 499 17.75 -10.60 8.02
C GLY A 499 17.84 -9.23 7.34
N ASP A 500 18.15 -9.26 6.05
CA ASP A 500 18.10 -8.10 5.13
C ASP A 500 16.68 -7.98 4.57
N HIS A 501 15.96 -6.93 4.97
CA HIS A 501 14.56 -6.74 4.62
C HIS A 501 14.12 -5.29 4.87
N GLY A 502 13.09 -4.83 4.15
CA GLY A 502 12.44 -3.55 4.45
C GLY A 502 11.80 -3.48 5.85
N VAL A 503 11.17 -2.36 6.19
CA VAL A 503 10.56 -2.16 7.52
C VAL A 503 9.40 -3.13 7.80
N ILE A 504 9.67 -4.19 8.56
CA ILE A 504 8.66 -5.16 9.01
C ILE A 504 8.60 -5.23 10.54
N GLU A 505 7.48 -5.73 11.07
CA GLU A 505 7.31 -5.97 12.50
C GLU A 505 7.37 -7.47 12.85
N ARG A 506 8.04 -7.78 13.96
CA ARG A 506 7.96 -9.08 14.65
C ARG A 506 7.71 -8.85 16.13
N GLY A 507 7.18 -9.86 16.80
CA GLY A 507 6.96 -9.79 18.24
C GLY A 507 7.08 -11.13 18.93
N GLY A 508 7.28 -11.07 20.23
CA GLY A 508 7.40 -12.23 21.10
C GLY A 508 7.07 -11.85 22.55
N THR A 509 7.04 -12.86 23.41
CA THR A 509 6.36 -12.78 24.70
C THR A 509 7.29 -13.21 25.84
N ILE A 510 7.20 -12.52 26.96
CA ILE A 510 7.91 -12.84 28.22
C ILE A 510 7.00 -12.59 29.43
N GLU A 511 7.16 -13.38 30.49
CA GLU A 511 6.57 -13.11 31.81
C GLU A 511 7.51 -12.24 32.63
N LEU A 512 7.03 -11.10 33.14
CA LEU A 512 7.84 -10.15 33.91
C LEU A 512 7.29 -9.92 35.31
N THR A 513 8.20 -9.79 36.27
CA THR A 513 7.88 -9.40 37.64
C THR A 513 7.85 -7.88 37.77
N LYS A 514 7.37 -7.37 38.91
CA LYS A 514 7.50 -5.94 39.21
C LYS A 514 8.98 -5.59 39.44
N GLY A 515 9.46 -4.51 38.83
CA GLY A 515 10.82 -3.97 39.02
C GLY A 515 11.53 -3.66 37.69
N ARG A 516 12.79 -3.24 37.78
CA ARG A 516 13.66 -2.98 36.63
C ARG A 516 14.32 -4.27 36.14
N HIS A 517 14.11 -4.56 34.86
CA HIS A 517 14.67 -5.71 34.16
C HIS A 517 15.74 -5.24 33.17
N PRO A 518 16.94 -5.85 33.13
CA PRO A 518 17.92 -5.52 32.11
C PRO A 518 17.34 -5.79 30.71
N VAL A 519 17.54 -4.83 29.81
CA VAL A 519 17.10 -4.88 28.42
C VAL A 519 18.28 -4.60 27.49
N ARG A 520 18.36 -5.38 26.41
CA ARG A 520 19.34 -5.20 25.34
C ARG A 520 18.65 -5.35 23.99
N LEU A 521 18.85 -4.38 23.10
CA LEU A 521 18.39 -4.47 21.71
C LEU A 521 19.59 -4.38 20.79
N GLU A 522 19.74 -5.36 19.92
CA GLU A 522 20.76 -5.40 18.87
C GLU A 522 20.11 -5.14 17.53
N TYR A 523 20.78 -4.33 16.70
CA TYR A 523 20.29 -3.88 15.41
C TYR A 523 21.42 -3.85 14.40
N PHE A 524 21.15 -4.23 13.14
CA PHE A 524 22.04 -3.92 12.02
C PHE A 524 21.27 -3.33 10.85
N ASN A 525 21.98 -2.54 10.04
CA ASN A 525 21.54 -2.07 8.74
C ASN A 525 22.56 -2.50 7.69
N SER A 526 22.11 -3.12 6.60
CA SER A 526 22.91 -3.55 5.45
C SER A 526 23.29 -2.35 4.60
N ASN A 527 22.31 -1.60 4.09
CA ASN A 527 22.48 -0.43 3.23
C ASN A 527 21.18 0.40 3.15
N GLY A 528 21.20 1.58 2.50
CA GLY A 528 19.99 2.34 2.19
C GLY A 528 19.41 3.10 3.39
N GLY A 529 18.07 3.13 3.47
CA GLY A 529 17.36 3.65 4.63
C GLY A 529 17.66 2.84 5.89
N PHE A 530 17.27 3.35 7.06
CA PHE A 530 17.29 2.58 8.29
C PHE A 530 16.13 3.02 9.20
N TRP A 531 15.57 2.05 9.91
CA TRP A 531 14.46 2.28 10.82
C TRP A 531 14.47 1.30 11.99
N LEU A 532 14.08 1.77 13.17
CA LEU A 532 13.84 0.94 14.34
C LEU A 532 12.82 1.61 15.26
N GLU A 533 11.81 0.85 15.65
CA GLU A 533 10.89 1.18 16.74
C GLU A 533 10.66 -0.07 17.61
N THR A 534 10.54 0.14 18.92
CA THR A 534 10.19 -0.92 19.87
C THR A 534 8.84 -0.63 20.50
N TRP A 535 7.97 -1.63 20.48
CA TRP A 535 6.61 -1.56 21.00
C TRP A 535 6.40 -2.61 22.08
N TYR A 536 5.41 -2.38 22.94
CA TYR A 536 5.01 -3.37 23.94
C TYR A 536 3.51 -3.29 24.25
N LYS A 537 2.97 -4.40 24.77
CA LYS A 537 1.67 -4.47 25.42
C LYS A 537 1.75 -5.41 26.62
N GLY A 538 0.88 -5.23 27.60
CA GLY A 538 0.89 -6.03 28.81
C GLY A 538 -0.38 -5.80 29.65
N PRO A 539 -0.39 -6.24 30.92
CA PRO A 539 -1.52 -6.04 31.81
C PRO A 539 -1.92 -4.56 31.89
N GLY A 540 -3.14 -4.23 31.46
CA GLY A 540 -3.66 -2.86 31.45
C GLY A 540 -3.04 -1.91 30.41
N ILE A 541 -2.16 -2.41 29.53
CA ILE A 541 -1.43 -1.60 28.55
C ILE A 541 -1.80 -2.06 27.14
N THR A 542 -2.46 -1.19 26.37
CA THR A 542 -2.65 -1.40 24.93
C THR A 542 -1.32 -1.28 24.20
N LYS A 543 -1.17 -1.93 23.04
CA LYS A 543 0.06 -1.86 22.24
C LYS A 543 0.44 -0.40 21.97
N GLN A 544 1.65 -0.03 22.39
CA GLN A 544 2.20 1.32 22.26
C GLN A 544 3.73 1.26 22.14
N ILE A 545 4.35 2.36 21.70
CA ILE A 545 5.81 2.53 21.72
C ILE A 545 6.29 2.36 23.17
N VAL A 546 7.41 1.67 23.38
CA VAL A 546 8.07 1.60 24.70
C VAL A 546 8.48 3.03 25.09
N PRO A 547 7.86 3.63 26.12
CA PRO A 547 8.05 5.05 26.39
C PRO A 547 9.36 5.32 27.15
N ALA A 548 9.91 6.52 26.94
CA ALA A 548 11.16 6.94 27.58
C ALA A 548 11.13 6.91 29.12
N ASP A 549 9.96 7.14 29.72
CA ASP A 549 9.76 7.23 31.18
C ASP A 549 9.86 5.90 31.91
N ILE A 550 9.88 4.76 31.20
CA ILE A 550 10.13 3.44 31.78
C ILE A 550 11.52 2.87 31.45
N LEU A 551 12.37 3.64 30.76
CA LEU A 551 13.73 3.25 30.39
C LEU A 551 14.75 3.91 31.30
N PHE A 552 15.71 3.14 31.79
CA PHE A 552 16.70 3.58 32.77
C PHE A 552 18.12 3.09 32.45
N LEU A 553 19.11 3.94 32.75
CA LEU A 553 20.52 3.60 32.55
C LEU A 553 21.03 2.60 33.60
N ASN A 554 20.43 2.60 34.80
CA ASN A 554 20.88 1.83 35.95
C ASN A 554 19.75 1.00 36.57
N LYS A 555 20.13 -0.06 37.29
CA LYS A 555 19.18 -1.00 37.91
C LYS A 555 18.38 -0.37 39.04
N ASP A 556 18.97 0.56 39.80
CA ASP A 556 18.34 1.29 40.90
C ASP A 556 18.88 2.72 40.92
#